data_AF-A0A3Y3F9I0-F1
#
_entry.id   AF-A0A3Y3F9I0-F1
#
_cell.length_a   1.000
_cell.length_b   1.000
_cell.length_c   1.000
_cell.angle_alpha   90.00
_cell.angle_beta   90.00
_cell.angle_gamma   90.00
#
_symmetry.space_group_name_H-M   'P 1'
#
loop_
_entity.id
_entity.type
_entity.pdbx_description
1 polymer ?
#
loop_
_entity_poly.entity_id
_entity_poly.type
_entity_poly.pdbx_seq_one_letter_code
_entity_poly.pdbx_strand_id
1 'polypeptide(L)'
;GKAFMSLVEFAAGKVQPPATTAPEQEEPIIAPAVLPYVDSRIWPLEVGLVFNQVEGADSLDASQQNKLKANINQLWLERMPTSEIITTAGGLVSSMRREVA
;
A
#
# COMPACT_ATOMS: atom_id res chain seq x y z
N GLY A 1 18.61 -44.14 -15.75
CA GLY A 1 18.83 -43.00 -14.86
C GLY A 1 20.31 -42.72 -14.81
N LYS A 2 20.75 -41.52 -15.22
CA LYS A 2 22.17 -41.13 -15.26
C LYS A 2 22.49 -40.34 -13.99
N ALA A 3 23.62 -40.68 -13.39
CA ALA A 3 24.05 -40.34 -12.05
C ALA A 3 24.28 -38.83 -11.83
N PHE A 4 23.92 -38.36 -10.63
CA PHE A 4 24.28 -37.05 -10.09
C PHE A 4 25.71 -37.12 -9.53
N MET A 5 26.60 -36.30 -10.09
CA MET A 5 27.87 -35.82 -9.53
C MET A 5 27.79 -34.29 -9.59
N SER A 6 28.31 -33.46 -8.69
CA SER A 6 29.51 -33.60 -7.86
C SER A 6 29.41 -32.61 -6.69
N LEU A 7 29.90 -33.01 -5.52
CA LEU A 7 30.19 -32.13 -4.39
C LEU A 7 31.43 -31.29 -4.71
N VAL A 8 31.38 -29.97 -4.46
CA VAL A 8 32.59 -29.13 -4.40
C VAL A 8 32.67 -28.53 -3.02
N GLU A 9 33.57 -29.07 -2.22
CA GLU A 9 34.00 -28.56 -0.93
C GLU A 9 35.27 -27.74 -1.18
N PHE A 10 35.31 -26.48 -0.73
CA PHE A 10 36.55 -25.71 -0.72
C PHE A 10 36.72 -25.02 0.63
N ALA A 11 37.72 -25.50 1.37
CA ALA A 11 38.16 -24.99 2.65
C ALA A 11 39.48 -24.20 2.50
N ALA A 12 39.71 -23.31 3.48
CA ALA A 12 40.98 -22.75 3.92
C ALA A 12 41.60 -21.56 3.15
N GLY A 13 41.47 -20.36 3.74
CA GLY A 13 42.56 -19.82 4.56
C GLY A 13 43.74 -19.09 3.88
N LYS A 14 43.66 -17.75 3.97
CA LYS A 14 44.73 -16.76 4.26
C LYS A 14 45.38 -15.95 3.11
N VAL A 15 45.55 -14.66 3.46
CA VAL A 15 46.59 -13.65 3.10
C VAL A 15 46.18 -12.51 2.12
N GLN A 16 46.72 -11.32 2.43
CA GLN A 16 46.29 -9.91 2.29
C GLN A 16 46.82 -9.13 1.02
N PRO A 17 46.50 -7.82 0.82
CA PRO A 17 46.49 -7.04 -0.45
C PRO A 17 47.81 -6.25 -0.75
N PRO A 18 47.90 -5.33 -1.76
CA PRO A 18 47.54 -3.91 -1.52
C PRO A 18 47.12 -3.01 -2.73
N ALA A 19 46.42 -1.91 -2.36
CA ALA A 19 46.53 -0.52 -2.85
C ALA A 19 45.99 -0.03 -4.22
N THR A 20 45.19 1.06 -4.10
CA THR A 20 45.34 2.38 -4.77
C THR A 20 44.28 2.83 -5.80
N THR A 21 43.71 4.02 -5.49
CA THR A 21 43.03 5.06 -6.30
C THR A 21 41.55 4.92 -6.74
N ALA A 22 40.67 5.56 -5.95
CA ALA A 22 39.68 6.63 -6.26
C ALA A 22 38.73 6.55 -7.49
N PRO A 23 37.54 7.19 -7.48
CA PRO A 23 36.93 8.01 -6.42
C PRO A 23 35.61 7.44 -5.87
N GLU A 24 35.30 7.82 -4.64
CA GLU A 24 33.96 7.88 -4.07
C GLU A 24 33.01 8.54 -5.09
N GLN A 25 32.14 7.73 -5.70
CA GLN A 25 30.90 8.23 -6.24
C GLN A 25 30.01 8.52 -5.04
N GLU A 26 30.00 9.79 -4.65
CA GLU A 26 28.95 10.40 -3.86
C GLU A 26 27.62 10.01 -4.51
N GLU A 27 26.89 9.07 -3.91
CA GLU A 27 25.55 8.69 -4.32
C GLU A 27 24.62 9.69 -3.63
N PRO A 28 24.14 10.76 -4.30
CA PRO A 28 23.13 11.62 -3.71
C PRO A 28 21.85 10.81 -3.60
N ILE A 29 21.67 10.24 -2.41
CA ILE A 29 20.42 9.98 -1.70
C ILE A 29 19.20 10.11 -2.62
N ILE A 30 18.79 9.00 -3.25
CA ILE A 30 17.52 8.93 -3.98
C ILE A 30 16.42 9.21 -2.94
N ALA A 31 15.93 10.45 -2.91
CA ALA A 31 14.71 10.78 -2.19
C ALA A 31 13.64 9.78 -2.64
N PRO A 32 12.89 9.12 -1.72
CA PRO A 32 11.88 8.17 -2.14
C PRO A 32 10.87 8.93 -2.99
N ALA A 33 10.88 8.65 -4.30
CA ALA A 33 9.87 9.14 -5.21
C ALA A 33 8.53 8.70 -4.63
N VAL A 34 7.76 9.66 -4.10
CA VAL A 34 6.39 9.43 -3.67
C VAL A 34 5.60 9.17 -4.94
N LEU A 35 5.60 7.93 -5.40
CA LEU A 35 4.75 7.51 -6.49
C LEU A 35 3.31 7.77 -6.02
N PRO A 36 2.48 8.48 -6.81
CA PRO A 36 1.06 8.54 -6.50
C PRO A 36 0.60 7.08 -6.43
N TYR A 37 0.02 6.69 -5.29
CA TYR A 37 -0.51 5.35 -5.12
C TYR A 37 -1.68 5.23 -6.09
N VAL A 38 -1.40 4.75 -7.30
CA VAL A 38 -2.43 4.46 -8.30
C VAL A 38 -3.11 3.21 -7.77
N ASP A 39 -4.19 3.42 -7.04
CA ASP A 39 -4.93 2.37 -6.37
C ASP A 39 -5.71 1.59 -7.46
N SER A 40 -5.05 0.60 -8.09
CA SER A 40 -5.64 -0.34 -9.06
C SER A 40 -6.63 -1.33 -8.39
N ARG A 41 -7.26 -0.91 -7.29
CA ARG A 41 -8.04 -1.77 -6.41
C ARG A 41 -9.49 -1.73 -6.88
N ILE A 42 -9.99 -2.89 -7.29
CA ILE A 42 -11.39 -3.06 -7.69
C ILE A 42 -12.17 -3.35 -6.42
N TRP A 43 -13.13 -2.48 -6.10
CA TRP A 43 -14.02 -2.68 -4.97
C TRP A 43 -15.17 -3.62 -5.36
N PRO A 44 -15.60 -4.53 -4.46
CA PRO A 44 -16.84 -5.28 -4.63
C PRO A 44 -18.01 -4.33 -4.88
N LEU A 45 -19.01 -4.81 -5.64
CA LEU A 45 -20.17 -3.99 -6.03
C LEU A 45 -20.86 -3.39 -4.81
N GLU A 46 -20.93 -4.16 -3.75
CA GLU A 46 -21.67 -3.81 -2.56
C GLU A 46 -21.04 -2.63 -1.80
N VAL A 47 -19.72 -2.51 -1.83
CA VAL A 47 -19.01 -1.32 -1.31
C VAL A 47 -19.43 -0.09 -2.10
N GLY A 48 -19.57 -0.21 -3.43
CA GLY A 48 -20.10 0.84 -4.29
C GLY A 48 -21.55 1.20 -3.97
N LEU A 49 -22.41 0.22 -3.73
CA LEU A 49 -23.80 0.44 -3.36
C LEU A 49 -23.94 1.17 -2.02
N VAL A 50 -23.13 0.83 -1.02
CA VAL A 50 -23.13 1.52 0.28
C VAL A 50 -22.54 2.92 0.14
N PHE A 51 -21.45 3.08 -0.61
CA PHE A 51 -20.85 4.38 -0.88
C PHE A 51 -21.85 5.37 -1.49
N ASN A 52 -22.63 4.93 -2.49
CA ASN A 52 -23.64 5.78 -3.15
C ASN A 52 -24.81 6.19 -2.24
N GLN A 53 -25.00 5.51 -1.10
CA GLN A 53 -26.02 5.87 -0.11
C GLN A 53 -25.50 6.90 0.91
N VAL A 54 -24.19 7.16 0.95
CA VAL A 54 -23.60 8.11 1.88
C VAL A 54 -23.60 9.50 1.26
N GLU A 55 -24.37 10.41 1.84
CA GLU A 55 -24.46 11.80 1.36
C GLU A 55 -23.10 12.50 1.35
N GLY A 56 -22.77 13.15 0.23
CA GLY A 56 -21.54 13.90 0.08
C GLY A 56 -20.29 13.06 -0.20
N ALA A 57 -20.41 11.73 -0.30
CA ALA A 57 -19.29 10.85 -0.64
C ALA A 57 -18.68 11.17 -2.02
N ASP A 58 -19.50 11.49 -3.02
CA ASP A 58 -19.03 11.86 -4.38
C ASP A 58 -18.34 13.22 -4.44
N SER A 59 -18.55 14.08 -3.45
CA SER A 59 -17.94 15.42 -3.39
C SER A 59 -16.50 15.42 -2.86
N LEU A 60 -16.04 14.28 -2.34
CA LEU A 60 -14.70 14.09 -1.80
C LEU A 60 -13.67 13.92 -2.93
N ASP A 61 -12.39 14.17 -2.63
CA ASP A 61 -11.32 13.86 -3.57
C ASP A 61 -11.17 12.34 -3.78
N ALA A 62 -10.55 11.94 -4.90
CA ALA A 62 -10.43 10.53 -5.24
C ALA A 62 -9.68 9.69 -4.17
N SER A 63 -8.74 10.29 -3.43
CA SER A 63 -8.00 9.63 -2.35
C SER A 63 -8.91 9.38 -1.15
N GLN A 64 -9.70 10.39 -0.75
CA GLN A 64 -10.69 10.31 0.31
C GLN A 64 -11.83 9.34 -0.03
N GLN A 65 -12.35 9.38 -1.26
CA GLN A 65 -13.34 8.40 -1.72
C GLN A 65 -12.80 6.97 -1.62
N ASN A 66 -11.53 6.77 -2.00
CA ASN A 66 -10.92 5.44 -1.89
C ASN A 66 -10.74 5.00 -0.44
N LYS A 67 -10.33 5.91 0.46
CA LYS A 67 -10.28 5.66 1.90
C LYS A 67 -11.67 5.30 2.46
N LEU A 68 -12.72 5.99 2.01
CA LEU A 68 -14.10 5.71 2.42
C LEU A 68 -14.54 4.32 1.96
N LYS A 69 -14.27 3.94 0.70
CA LYS A 69 -14.55 2.60 0.18
C LYS A 69 -13.78 1.52 0.94
N ALA A 70 -12.53 1.77 1.30
CA ALA A 70 -11.74 0.87 2.14
C ALA A 70 -12.34 0.70 3.54
N ASN A 71 -12.80 1.79 4.17
CA ASN A 71 -13.44 1.74 5.47
C ASN A 71 -14.77 0.96 5.42
N ILE A 72 -15.62 1.22 4.42
CA ILE A 72 -16.85 0.47 4.20
C ILE A 72 -16.56 -1.03 4.04
N ASN A 73 -15.56 -1.38 3.22
CA ASN A 73 -15.14 -2.76 3.03
C ASN A 73 -14.65 -3.41 4.34
N GLN A 74 -13.93 -2.66 5.18
CA GLN A 74 -13.49 -3.15 6.48
C GLN A 74 -14.67 -3.47 7.40
N LEU A 75 -15.63 -2.56 7.53
CA LEU A 75 -16.83 -2.77 8.36
C LEU A 75 -17.67 -3.97 7.87
N TRP A 76 -17.66 -4.21 6.56
CA TRP A 76 -18.25 -5.41 5.94
C TRP A 76 -17.55 -6.70 6.35
N LEU A 77 -16.21 -6.71 6.36
CA LEU A 77 -15.43 -7.85 6.81
C LEU A 77 -15.65 -8.14 8.30
N GLU A 78 -15.87 -7.09 9.10
CA GLU A 78 -16.23 -7.15 10.51
C GLU A 78 -17.68 -7.61 10.78
N ARG A 79 -18.43 -7.97 9.73
CA ARG A 79 -19.82 -8.47 9.79
C ARG A 79 -20.80 -7.45 10.37
N MET A 80 -20.51 -6.15 10.25
CA MET A 80 -21.43 -5.11 10.68
C MET A 80 -22.67 -5.04 9.79
N PRO A 81 -23.84 -4.66 10.34
CA PRO A 81 -25.05 -4.47 9.55
C PRO A 81 -24.95 -3.21 8.68
N THR A 82 -25.47 -3.28 7.45
CA THR A 82 -25.32 -2.23 6.44
C THR A 82 -25.79 -0.85 6.92
N SER A 83 -26.83 -0.77 7.74
CA SER A 83 -27.32 0.49 8.32
C SER A 83 -26.30 1.18 9.26
N GLU A 84 -25.59 0.40 10.07
CA GLU A 84 -24.53 0.93 10.94
C GLU A 84 -23.31 1.36 10.13
N ILE A 85 -23.02 0.63 9.04
CA ILE A 85 -21.94 0.97 8.11
C ILE A 85 -22.22 2.32 7.44
N ILE A 86 -23.44 2.55 6.95
CA ILE A 86 -23.83 3.84 6.36
C ILE A 86 -23.69 4.97 7.38
N THR A 87 -24.14 4.76 8.62
CA THR A 87 -24.05 5.75 9.70
C THR A 87 -22.59 6.11 10.00
N THR A 88 -21.73 5.09 10.12
CA THR A 88 -20.30 5.25 10.41
C THR A 88 -19.57 5.92 9.25
N ALA A 89 -19.85 5.49 8.02
CA ALA A 89 -19.30 6.07 6.80
C ALA A 89 -19.71 7.54 6.64
N GLY A 90 -20.95 7.91 6.95
CA GLY A 90 -21.40 9.30 6.96
C GLY A 90 -20.64 10.17 7.97
N GLY A 91 -20.40 9.64 9.18
CA GLY A 91 -19.54 10.30 10.18
C GLY A 91 -18.10 10.49 9.70
N LEU A 92 -17.57 9.51 8.96
CA LEU A 92 -16.24 9.59 8.36
C LEU A 92 -16.18 10.65 7.27
N VAL A 93 -17.18 10.76 6.39
CA VAL A 93 -17.28 11.82 5.37
C VAL A 93 -17.26 13.20 6.01
N SER A 94 -18.04 13.40 7.09
CA SER A 94 -18.03 14.68 7.80
C SER A 94 -16.65 15.02 8.40
N SER A 95 -15.88 14.01 8.81
CA SER A 95 -14.54 14.18 9.36
C SER A 95 -13.53 14.50 8.25
N MET A 96 -13.59 13.78 7.14
CA MET A 96 -12.75 13.99 5.95
C MET A 96 -12.95 15.39 5.36
N ARG A 97 -14.21 15.86 5.23
CA ARG A 97 -14.49 17.23 4.74
C ARG A 97 -13.89 18.32 5.62
N ARG A 98 -13.77 18.09 6.93
CA ARG A 98 -13.14 19.04 7.85
C ARG A 98 -11.61 19.03 7.74
N GLU A 99 -11.01 17.89 7.39
CA GLU A 99 -9.55 17.77 7.21
C GLU A 99 -9.03 18.58 6.01
N VAL A 100 -9.88 18.86 5.02
CA VAL A 100 -9.51 19.61 3.80
C VAL A 100 -9.78 21.11 3.89
N ALA A 101 -10.43 21.59 4.96
CA ALA A 101 -10.83 23.00 5.15
C ALA A 101 -9.86 23.73 6.08
#